data_AF-A0A6P4ZPL1-F1
#
_entry.id   AF-A0A6P4ZPL1-F1
#
_cell.length_a   1.000
_cell.length_b   1.000
_cell.length_c   1.000
_cell.angle_alpha   90.00
_cell.angle_beta   90.00
_cell.angle_gamma   90.00
#
_symmetry.space_group_name_H-M   'P 1'
#
loop_
_entity.id
_entity.type
_entity.pdbx_description
1 polymer ?
#
loop_
_entity_poly.entity_id
_entity_poly.type
_entity_poly.pdbx_seq_one_letter_code
_entity_poly.pdbx_strand_id
1 'polypeptide(L)'
;MSDLKMTVRKLDRQTKGDLKDLKLSVNKLDQKTTDDLSGLKLAFNKSDQKTTDDLPDLKLAFNKLEKKTTDDLSDLKLSVSKLDTKIAGIQANVSDWIHRQQKVKEDVSAKLVENEKVVNNVAASVTQLTKSGLEREKILQRLEKLEDNMKNKQDKPEKERAPIRLPATCPGGYRKYREVCYKAFDVKKTFSESSETCRADGGTLAMPRDAGIDDFLVSLMNQKFDFWIGLHDKRQEGKWEWIDGTALGTGYNRWRSGKPYNFWGNEYCALYYKLRSSLLQASNRTPIYGKRPRLQS
;
A
#
# COMPACT_ATOMS: atom_id res chain seq x y z
N MET A 1 -13.48 30.62 8.94
CA MET A 1 -12.15 30.62 9.62
C MET A 1 -11.53 32.02 9.66
N SER A 2 -11.57 32.78 8.56
CA SER A 2 -11.23 34.22 8.53
C SER A 2 -12.04 35.02 9.55
N ASP A 3 -13.35 34.77 9.61
CA ASP A 3 -14.28 35.54 10.44
C ASP A 3 -14.04 35.27 11.92
N LEU A 4 -13.81 33.99 12.27
CA LEU A 4 -13.45 33.60 13.62
C LEU A 4 -12.14 34.25 14.08
N LYS A 5 -11.09 34.26 13.22
CA LYS A 5 -9.83 34.96 13.51
C LYS A 5 -10.05 36.46 13.73
N MET A 6 -10.94 37.08 12.94
CA MET A 6 -11.26 38.50 13.07
C MET A 6 -11.96 38.81 14.39
N THR A 7 -12.96 38.00 14.77
CA THR A 7 -13.67 38.11 16.04
C THR A 7 -12.73 37.94 17.22
N VAL A 8 -11.85 36.92 17.20
CA VAL A 8 -10.86 36.70 18.26
C VAL A 8 -9.93 37.91 18.41
N ARG A 9 -9.44 38.49 17.31
CA ARG A 9 -8.60 39.71 17.36
C ARG A 9 -9.34 40.93 17.91
N LYS A 10 -10.66 41.02 17.70
CA LYS A 10 -11.47 42.10 18.25
C LYS A 10 -11.60 41.95 19.77
N LEU A 11 -11.93 40.74 20.23
CA LEU A 11 -12.02 40.42 21.66
C LEU A 11 -10.68 40.59 22.38
N ASP A 12 -9.57 40.18 21.75
CA ASP A 12 -8.22 40.37 22.29
C ASP A 12 -7.89 41.86 22.50
N ARG A 13 -8.17 42.69 21.49
CA ARG A 13 -7.96 44.15 21.58
C ARG A 13 -8.83 44.78 22.66
N GLN A 14 -10.10 44.39 22.75
CA GLN A 14 -11.02 44.89 23.76
C GLN A 14 -10.53 44.52 25.18
N THR A 15 -10.25 43.24 25.42
CA THR A 15 -9.78 42.74 26.72
C THR A 15 -8.48 43.41 27.18
N LYS A 16 -7.54 43.63 26.25
CA LYS A 16 -6.30 44.38 26.54
C LYS A 16 -6.56 45.85 26.87
N GLY A 17 -7.51 46.47 26.18
CA GLY A 17 -7.96 47.83 26.47
C GLY A 17 -8.54 47.94 27.87
N ASP A 18 -9.53 47.10 28.19
CA ASP A 18 -10.20 47.09 29.49
C ASP A 18 -9.21 46.86 30.64
N LEU A 19 -8.24 45.94 30.47
CA LEU A 19 -7.21 45.68 31.47
C LEU A 19 -6.24 46.86 31.65
N LYS A 20 -5.90 47.56 30.56
CA LYS A 20 -5.06 48.75 30.61
C LYS A 20 -5.76 49.88 31.38
N ASP A 21 -7.05 50.07 31.14
CA ASP A 21 -7.85 51.08 31.82
C ASP A 21 -8.04 50.75 33.31
N LEU A 22 -8.19 49.46 33.63
CA LEU A 22 -8.22 48.98 35.02
C LEU A 22 -6.89 49.24 35.74
N LYS A 23 -5.75 48.89 35.13
CA LYS A 23 -4.41 49.17 35.68
C LYS A 23 -4.22 50.67 35.94
N LEU A 24 -4.63 51.50 35.01
CA LEU A 24 -4.53 52.95 35.12
C LEU A 24 -5.42 53.50 36.25
N SER A 25 -6.62 52.96 36.41
CA SER A 25 -7.54 53.33 37.49
C SER A 25 -7.00 52.95 38.87
N VAL A 26 -6.42 51.75 39.01
CA VAL A 26 -5.78 51.31 40.27
C VAL A 26 -4.57 52.16 40.61
N ASN A 27 -3.74 52.54 39.63
CA ASN A 27 -2.59 53.43 39.88
C ASN A 27 -3.03 54.84 40.31
N LYS A 28 -4.11 55.37 39.73
CA LYS A 28 -4.69 56.65 40.16
C LYS A 28 -5.22 56.58 41.59
N LEU A 29 -5.92 55.49 41.93
CA LEU A 29 -6.41 55.26 43.28
C LEU A 29 -5.25 55.19 44.27
N ASP A 30 -4.18 54.49 43.92
CA ASP A 30 -2.99 54.34 44.74
C ASP A 30 -2.30 55.67 45.06
N GLN A 31 -2.10 56.50 44.02
CA GLN A 31 -1.55 57.83 44.19
C GLN A 31 -2.43 58.68 45.11
N LYS A 32 -3.73 58.72 44.84
CA LYS A 32 -4.68 59.51 45.64
C LYS A 32 -4.71 59.05 47.09
N THR A 33 -4.77 57.75 47.34
CA THR A 33 -4.76 57.19 48.69
C THR A 33 -3.46 57.52 49.44
N THR A 34 -2.31 57.47 48.75
CA THR A 34 -1.00 57.83 49.32
C THR A 34 -0.94 59.31 49.70
N ASP A 35 -1.45 60.18 48.83
CA ASP A 35 -1.51 61.63 49.06
C ASP A 35 -2.44 61.98 50.23
N ASP A 36 -3.64 61.38 50.26
CA ASP A 36 -4.63 61.57 51.32
C ASP A 36 -4.10 61.12 52.69
N LEU A 37 -3.46 59.94 52.76
CA LEU A 37 -2.85 59.42 54.00
C LEU A 37 -1.70 60.32 54.48
N SER A 38 -0.86 60.80 53.56
CA SER A 38 0.26 61.71 53.88
C SER A 38 -0.27 63.04 54.42
N GLY A 39 -1.32 63.59 53.80
CA GLY A 39 -1.98 64.82 54.25
C GLY A 39 -2.60 64.68 55.64
N LEU A 40 -3.31 63.57 55.89
CA LEU A 40 -3.88 63.27 57.20
C LEU A 40 -2.80 63.13 58.27
N LYS A 41 -1.71 62.41 57.99
CA LYS A 41 -0.57 62.23 58.90
C LYS A 41 0.07 63.56 59.29
N LEU A 42 0.22 64.47 58.33
CA LEU A 42 0.72 65.83 58.57
C LEU A 42 -0.24 66.66 59.44
N ALA A 43 -1.55 66.59 59.18
CA ALA A 43 -2.56 67.28 59.98
C ALA A 43 -2.57 66.76 61.43
N PHE A 44 -2.46 65.44 61.60
CA PHE A 44 -2.43 64.76 62.88
C PHE A 44 -1.20 65.18 63.72
N ASN A 45 -0.03 65.22 63.09
CA ASN A 45 1.22 65.66 63.74
C ASN A 45 1.20 67.15 64.12
N LYS A 46 0.43 68.00 63.43
CA LYS A 46 0.26 69.41 63.80
C LYS A 46 -0.68 69.59 65.01
N SER A 47 -1.59 68.65 65.25
CA SER A 47 -2.54 68.70 66.37
C SER A 47 -1.93 68.37 67.74
N ASP A 48 -0.70 67.83 67.78
CA ASP A 48 0.09 67.52 69.00
C ASP A 48 0.34 68.75 69.91
N GLN A 49 0.09 69.98 69.45
CA GLN A 49 0.29 71.21 70.22
C GLN A 49 -0.86 71.56 71.19
N LYS A 50 -1.96 70.77 71.26
CA LYS A 50 -3.07 70.99 72.21
C LYS A 50 -3.41 69.69 72.93
N THR A 51 -2.97 69.56 74.17
CA THR A 51 -3.03 68.35 75.02
C THR A 51 -4.47 67.87 75.23
N THR A 52 -4.77 66.65 74.78
CA THR A 52 -5.99 65.89 75.07
C THR A 52 -5.59 64.45 75.39
N ASP A 53 -6.18 63.84 76.42
CA ASP A 53 -5.80 62.52 76.93
C ASP A 53 -6.04 61.37 75.92
N ASP A 54 -6.91 61.59 74.93
CA ASP A 54 -7.29 60.60 73.89
C ASP A 54 -6.30 60.52 72.69
N LEU A 55 -5.32 61.42 72.62
CA LEU A 55 -4.44 61.58 71.45
C LEU A 55 -3.60 60.32 71.10
N PRO A 56 -3.04 59.55 72.06
CA PRO A 56 -2.30 58.33 71.77
C PRO A 56 -3.15 57.23 71.13
N ASP A 57 -4.38 57.04 71.61
CA ASP A 57 -5.31 56.02 71.09
C ASP A 57 -5.75 56.36 69.67
N LEU A 58 -5.97 57.64 69.37
CA LEU A 58 -6.31 58.10 68.04
C LEU A 58 -5.11 57.96 67.06
N LYS A 59 -3.85 58.18 67.50
CA LYS A 59 -2.64 57.87 66.71
C LYS A 59 -2.53 56.37 66.41
N LEU A 60 -2.79 55.53 67.40
CA LEU A 60 -2.77 54.07 67.21
C LEU A 60 -3.85 53.62 66.22
N ALA A 61 -5.06 54.17 66.33
CA ALA A 61 -6.15 53.89 65.40
C ALA A 61 -5.82 54.34 63.97
N PHE A 62 -5.23 55.53 63.81
CA PHE A 62 -4.77 56.04 62.51
C PHE A 62 -3.73 55.12 61.88
N ASN A 63 -2.68 54.73 62.62
CA ASN A 63 -1.65 53.84 62.11
C ASN A 63 -2.20 52.47 61.69
N LYS A 64 -3.18 51.93 62.43
CA LYS A 64 -3.88 50.70 62.05
C LYS A 64 -4.67 50.86 60.75
N LEU A 65 -5.35 52.00 60.58
CA LEU A 65 -6.11 52.31 59.37
C LEU A 65 -5.20 52.55 58.16
N GLU A 66 -4.08 53.28 58.34
CA GLU A 66 -3.04 53.51 57.33
C GLU A 66 -2.55 52.15 56.82
N LYS A 67 -2.09 51.28 57.74
CA LYS A 67 -1.63 49.94 57.39
C LYS A 67 -2.68 49.14 56.64
N LYS A 68 -3.91 49.05 57.18
CA LYS A 68 -4.99 48.29 56.53
C LYS A 68 -5.30 48.81 55.12
N THR A 69 -5.29 50.12 54.93
CA THR A 69 -5.57 50.75 53.63
C THR A 69 -4.44 50.44 52.63
N THR A 70 -3.18 50.48 53.05
CA THR A 70 -2.03 50.11 52.22
C THR A 70 -2.02 48.62 51.88
N ASP A 71 -2.38 47.75 52.83
CA ASP A 71 -2.50 46.31 52.63
C ASP A 71 -3.63 46.01 51.61
N ASP A 72 -4.83 46.56 51.80
CA ASP A 72 -5.99 46.38 50.90
C ASP A 72 -5.66 46.84 49.46
N LEU A 73 -4.92 47.95 49.31
CA LEU A 73 -4.48 48.49 48.03
C LEU A 73 -3.39 47.64 47.35
N SER A 74 -2.47 47.09 48.13
CA SER A 74 -1.45 46.15 47.65
C SER A 74 -2.08 44.85 47.15
N ASP A 75 -3.07 44.33 47.86
CA ASP A 75 -3.85 43.15 47.45
C ASP A 75 -4.66 43.41 46.17
N LEU A 76 -5.21 44.61 46.00
CA LEU A 76 -5.89 45.01 44.77
C LEU A 76 -4.92 45.03 43.58
N LYS A 77 -3.74 45.63 43.73
CA LYS A 77 -2.67 45.63 42.71
C LYS A 77 -2.23 44.21 42.35
N LEU A 78 -2.05 43.35 43.35
CA LEU A 78 -1.70 41.95 43.15
C LEU A 78 -2.79 41.21 42.37
N SER A 79 -4.06 41.48 42.66
CA SER A 79 -5.21 40.89 41.97
C SER A 79 -5.27 41.29 40.50
N VAL A 80 -4.99 42.56 40.18
CA VAL A 80 -4.90 43.03 38.78
C VAL A 80 -3.73 42.36 38.04
N SER A 81 -2.57 42.21 38.67
CA SER A 81 -1.43 41.47 38.09
C SER A 81 -1.75 39.98 37.85
N LYS A 82 -2.52 39.35 38.74
CA LYS A 82 -3.03 37.98 38.54
C LYS A 82 -4.01 37.89 37.38
N LEU A 83 -4.85 38.91 37.16
CA LEU A 83 -5.74 38.97 36.00
C LEU A 83 -4.95 39.11 34.69
N ASP A 84 -3.90 39.93 34.67
CA ASP A 84 -3.02 40.12 33.52
C ASP A 84 -2.34 38.81 33.07
N THR A 85 -1.78 38.07 34.02
CA THR A 85 -1.16 36.77 33.74
C THR A 85 -2.18 35.73 33.25
N LYS A 86 -3.38 35.70 33.81
CA LYS A 86 -4.47 34.83 33.34
C LYS A 86 -4.91 35.18 31.92
N ILE A 87 -5.06 36.46 31.60
CA ILE A 87 -5.41 36.93 30.26
C ILE A 87 -4.34 36.53 29.25
N ALA A 88 -3.06 36.70 29.59
CA ALA A 88 -1.95 36.27 28.73
C ALA A 88 -1.96 34.75 28.48
N GLY A 89 -2.24 33.93 29.51
CA GLY A 89 -2.37 32.49 29.36
C GLY A 89 -3.53 32.08 28.44
N ILE A 90 -4.69 32.73 28.58
CA ILE A 90 -5.84 32.50 27.70
C ILE A 90 -5.49 32.87 26.25
N GLN A 91 -4.81 34.01 26.04
CA GLN A 91 -4.38 34.45 24.71
C GLN A 91 -3.43 33.46 24.03
N ALA A 92 -2.48 32.90 24.79
CA ALA A 92 -1.58 31.86 24.29
C ALA A 92 -2.35 30.61 23.86
N ASN A 93 -3.24 30.11 24.72
CA ASN A 93 -4.07 28.93 24.44
C ASN A 93 -4.95 29.12 23.19
N VAL A 94 -5.57 30.30 23.04
CA VAL A 94 -6.40 30.61 21.87
C VAL A 94 -5.54 30.69 20.60
N SER A 95 -4.33 31.26 20.68
CA SER A 95 -3.42 31.34 19.54
C SER A 95 -2.96 29.95 19.09
N ASP A 96 -2.59 29.09 20.03
CA ASP A 96 -2.22 27.70 19.77
C ASP A 96 -3.37 26.91 19.16
N TRP A 97 -4.59 27.08 19.68
CA TRP A 97 -5.78 26.45 19.13
C TRP A 97 -6.02 26.89 17.67
N ILE A 98 -5.94 28.19 17.38
CA ILE A 98 -6.09 28.71 16.01
C ILE A 98 -5.03 28.10 15.08
N HIS A 99 -3.78 28.01 15.53
CA HIS A 99 -2.68 27.45 14.74
C HIS A 99 -2.92 25.97 14.43
N ARG A 100 -3.28 25.16 15.44
CA ARG A 100 -3.64 23.73 15.24
C ARG A 100 -4.77 23.56 14.24
N GLN A 101 -5.80 24.40 14.32
CA GLN A 101 -6.92 24.34 13.40
C GLN A 101 -6.54 24.77 11.95
N GLN A 102 -5.57 25.68 11.76
CA GLN A 102 -5.03 25.95 10.41
C GLN A 102 -4.30 24.74 9.85
N LYS A 103 -3.45 24.11 10.68
CA LYS A 103 -2.70 22.93 10.25
C LYS A 103 -3.61 21.79 9.83
N VAL A 104 -4.66 21.51 10.61
CA VAL A 104 -5.68 20.50 10.24
C VAL A 104 -6.32 20.84 8.89
N LYS A 105 -6.65 22.13 8.64
CA LYS A 105 -7.20 22.55 7.36
C LYS A 105 -6.24 22.28 6.20
N GLU A 106 -4.96 22.62 6.37
CA GLU A 106 -3.92 22.40 5.35
C GLU A 106 -3.69 20.91 5.08
N ASP A 107 -3.59 20.09 6.12
CA ASP A 107 -3.42 18.64 6.02
C ASP A 107 -4.61 17.98 5.29
N VAL A 108 -5.84 18.41 5.59
CA VAL A 108 -7.05 17.93 4.90
C VAL A 108 -7.05 18.35 3.44
N SER A 109 -6.71 19.61 3.13
CA SER A 109 -6.59 20.08 1.75
C SER A 109 -5.55 19.29 0.96
N ALA A 110 -4.38 19.00 1.56
CA ALA A 110 -3.33 18.22 0.91
C ALA A 110 -3.79 16.78 0.60
N LYS A 111 -4.44 16.11 1.56
CA LYS A 111 -5.01 14.77 1.36
C LYS A 111 -6.11 14.74 0.31
N LEU A 112 -6.90 15.80 0.20
CA LEU A 112 -7.94 15.90 -0.83
C LEU A 112 -7.32 15.90 -2.24
N VAL A 113 -6.25 16.67 -2.44
CA VAL A 113 -5.51 16.71 -3.71
C VAL A 113 -4.87 15.35 -4.04
N GLU A 114 -4.34 14.66 -3.04
CA GLU A 114 -3.79 13.31 -3.24
C GLU A 114 -4.88 12.31 -3.65
N ASN A 115 -6.03 12.33 -2.97
CA ASN A 115 -7.18 11.49 -3.31
C ASN A 115 -7.70 11.78 -4.72
N GLU A 116 -7.74 13.05 -5.14
CA GLU A 116 -8.15 13.43 -6.49
C GLU A 116 -7.21 12.82 -7.56
N LYS A 117 -5.90 12.79 -7.33
CA LYS A 117 -4.94 12.11 -8.22
C LYS A 117 -5.22 10.62 -8.31
N VAL A 118 -5.51 9.96 -7.19
CA VAL A 118 -5.86 8.54 -7.17
C VAL A 118 -7.13 8.28 -7.97
N VAL A 119 -8.18 9.10 -7.77
CA VAL A 119 -9.44 9.00 -8.52
C VAL A 119 -9.19 9.16 -10.02
N ASN A 120 -8.41 10.15 -10.44
CA ASN A 120 -8.09 10.38 -11.85
C ASN A 120 -7.31 9.20 -12.47
N ASN A 121 -6.34 8.64 -11.74
CA ASN A 121 -5.60 7.47 -12.18
C ASN A 121 -6.52 6.25 -12.34
N VAL A 122 -7.38 5.99 -11.35
CA VAL A 122 -8.37 4.90 -11.41
C VAL A 122 -9.33 5.09 -12.58
N ALA A 123 -9.84 6.31 -12.80
CA ALA A 123 -10.71 6.61 -13.93
C ALA A 123 -10.03 6.34 -15.28
N ALA A 124 -8.74 6.67 -15.41
CA ALA A 124 -7.96 6.36 -16.60
C ALA A 124 -7.82 4.85 -16.82
N SER A 125 -7.50 4.09 -15.77
CA SER A 125 -7.41 2.62 -15.84
C SER A 125 -8.76 1.98 -16.19
N VAL A 126 -9.86 2.44 -15.60
CA VAL A 126 -11.22 1.97 -15.93
C VAL A 126 -11.52 2.23 -17.40
N THR A 127 -11.19 3.41 -17.92
CA THR A 127 -11.37 3.74 -19.34
C THR A 127 -10.60 2.80 -20.26
N GLN A 128 -9.38 2.43 -19.90
CA GLN A 128 -8.58 1.45 -20.66
C GLN A 128 -9.21 0.06 -20.63
N LEU A 129 -9.61 -0.42 -19.45
CA LEU A 129 -10.24 -1.74 -19.30
C LEU A 129 -11.55 -1.85 -20.07
N THR A 130 -12.37 -0.79 -20.07
CA THR A 130 -13.61 -0.76 -20.86
C THR A 130 -13.33 -0.91 -22.36
N LYS A 131 -12.29 -0.25 -22.88
CA LYS A 131 -11.88 -0.41 -24.29
C LYS A 131 -11.43 -1.85 -24.58
N SER A 132 -10.62 -2.44 -23.71
CA SER A 132 -10.18 -3.83 -23.85
C SER A 132 -11.35 -4.83 -23.77
N GLY A 133 -12.33 -4.58 -22.91
CA GLY A 133 -13.55 -5.38 -22.81
C GLY A 133 -14.36 -5.34 -24.11
N LEU A 134 -14.51 -4.17 -24.73
CA LEU A 134 -15.21 -4.01 -26.00
C LEU A 134 -14.50 -4.77 -27.14
N GLU A 135 -13.16 -4.72 -27.20
CA GLU A 135 -12.40 -5.48 -28.20
C GLU A 135 -12.53 -6.99 -27.99
N ARG A 136 -12.53 -7.46 -26.74
CA ARG A 136 -12.79 -8.87 -26.42
C ARG A 136 -14.17 -9.30 -26.93
N GLU A 137 -15.20 -8.48 -26.73
CA GLU A 137 -16.56 -8.78 -27.20
C GLU A 137 -16.62 -8.91 -28.74
N LYS A 138 -15.97 -8.00 -29.47
CA LYS A 138 -15.86 -8.10 -30.93
C LYS A 138 -15.17 -9.39 -31.38
N ILE A 139 -14.12 -9.81 -30.67
CA ILE A 139 -13.41 -11.06 -30.97
C ILE A 139 -14.34 -12.26 -30.73
N LEU A 140 -15.09 -12.28 -29.64
CA LEU A 140 -16.04 -13.35 -29.34
C LEU A 140 -17.12 -13.46 -30.43
N GLN A 141 -17.69 -12.34 -30.88
CA GLN A 141 -18.65 -12.34 -31.99
C GLN A 141 -18.06 -12.85 -33.30
N ARG A 142 -16.77 -12.59 -33.57
CA ARG A 142 -16.09 -13.14 -34.75
C ARG A 142 -15.86 -14.64 -34.64
N LEU A 143 -15.53 -15.13 -33.44
CA LEU A 143 -15.35 -16.56 -33.19
C LEU A 143 -16.65 -17.33 -33.37
N GLU A 144 -17.76 -16.84 -32.84
CA GLU A 144 -19.09 -17.45 -33.00
C GLU A 144 -19.45 -17.59 -34.49
N LYS A 145 -19.26 -16.53 -35.28
CA LYS A 145 -19.46 -16.58 -36.74
C LYS A 145 -18.55 -17.61 -37.44
N LEU A 146 -17.32 -17.79 -36.97
CA LEU A 146 -16.41 -18.78 -37.54
C LEU A 146 -16.84 -20.20 -37.19
N GLU A 147 -17.30 -20.43 -35.96
CA GLU A 147 -17.84 -21.73 -35.52
C GLU A 147 -19.08 -22.12 -36.33
N ASP A 148 -20.00 -21.19 -36.57
CA ASP A 148 -21.18 -21.44 -37.40
C ASP A 148 -20.81 -21.75 -38.86
N ASN A 149 -19.84 -21.03 -39.42
CA ASN A 149 -19.31 -21.31 -40.76
C ASN A 149 -18.64 -22.70 -40.85
N MET A 150 -18.02 -23.16 -39.76
CA MET A 150 -17.44 -24.51 -39.70
C MET A 150 -18.53 -25.60 -39.61
N LYS A 151 -19.58 -25.38 -38.81
CA LYS A 151 -20.74 -26.29 -38.72
C LYS A 151 -21.47 -26.40 -40.07
N ASN A 152 -21.74 -25.27 -40.74
CA ASN A 152 -22.35 -25.27 -42.08
C ASN A 152 -21.48 -25.95 -43.16
N LYS A 153 -20.15 -26.05 -42.98
CA LYS A 153 -19.27 -26.84 -43.85
C LYS A 153 -19.31 -28.33 -43.55
N GLN A 154 -19.74 -28.75 -42.35
CA GLN A 154 -19.95 -30.14 -41.96
C GLN A 154 -21.33 -30.67 -42.40
N ASP A 155 -22.33 -29.80 -42.63
CA ASP A 155 -23.67 -30.18 -43.14
C ASP A 155 -23.77 -30.31 -44.67
N LYS A 156 -22.65 -30.19 -45.41
CA LYS A 156 -22.63 -30.48 -46.86
C LYS A 156 -22.54 -32.00 -47.05
N PRO A 157 -23.43 -32.65 -47.83
CA PRO A 157 -23.57 -34.10 -47.82
C PRO A 157 -22.25 -34.79 -48.16
N GLU A 158 -21.87 -35.67 -47.24
CA GLU A 158 -20.70 -36.54 -47.25
C GLU A 158 -20.74 -37.47 -48.48
N LYS A 159 -20.20 -36.99 -49.60
CA LYS A 159 -19.69 -37.88 -50.65
C LYS A 159 -18.28 -37.45 -50.98
N GLU A 160 -17.36 -38.35 -50.65
CA GLU A 160 -15.95 -38.34 -51.04
C GLU A 160 -14.99 -37.54 -50.15
N ARG A 161 -14.74 -38.05 -48.93
CA ARG A 161 -13.42 -37.94 -48.31
C ARG A 161 -13.09 -39.22 -47.54
N ALA A 162 -12.05 -39.91 -47.98
CA ALA A 162 -11.57 -41.14 -47.36
C ALA A 162 -11.09 -40.88 -45.92
N PRO A 163 -11.33 -41.80 -44.97
CA PRO A 163 -10.89 -41.63 -43.59
C PRO A 163 -9.36 -41.64 -43.51
N ILE A 164 -8.80 -40.64 -42.81
CA ILE A 164 -7.38 -40.62 -42.44
C ILE A 164 -7.13 -41.82 -41.53
N ARG A 165 -6.50 -42.86 -42.07
CA ARG A 165 -6.03 -44.00 -41.28
C ARG A 165 -4.76 -43.57 -40.54
N LEU A 166 -4.92 -43.17 -39.27
CA LEU A 166 -3.78 -43.14 -38.36
C LEU A 166 -3.22 -44.57 -38.26
N PRO A 167 -1.90 -44.79 -38.43
CA PRO A 167 -1.34 -46.13 -38.33
C PRO A 167 -1.65 -46.70 -36.94
N ALA A 168 -2.24 -47.89 -36.90
CA ALA A 168 -2.68 -48.55 -35.66
C ALA A 168 -1.52 -48.85 -34.69
N THR A 169 -0.28 -48.79 -35.18
CA THR A 169 0.94 -49.13 -34.47
C THR A 169 1.93 -47.96 -34.49
N CYS A 170 2.64 -47.79 -33.38
CA CYS A 170 3.68 -46.78 -33.29
C CYS A 170 4.93 -47.19 -34.10
N PRO A 171 5.70 -46.22 -34.64
CA PRO A 171 6.96 -46.51 -35.34
C PRO A 171 7.96 -47.28 -34.44
N GLY A 172 8.93 -47.97 -35.05
CA GLY A 172 9.95 -48.72 -34.31
C GLY A 172 10.64 -47.91 -33.21
N GLY A 173 10.70 -48.46 -32.00
CA GLY A 173 11.27 -47.80 -30.82
C GLY A 173 10.33 -46.82 -30.10
N TYR A 174 9.08 -46.67 -30.56
CA TYR A 174 8.03 -45.95 -29.83
C TYR A 174 7.13 -46.91 -29.06
N ARG A 175 6.63 -46.45 -27.91
CA ARG A 175 5.61 -47.12 -27.12
C ARG A 175 4.33 -46.27 -27.12
N LYS A 176 3.18 -46.92 -27.32
CA LYS A 176 1.86 -46.27 -27.35
C LYS A 176 1.34 -46.05 -25.92
N TYR A 177 0.80 -44.86 -25.65
CA TYR A 177 -0.03 -44.58 -24.49
C TYR A 177 -1.23 -43.76 -24.95
N ARG A 178 -2.44 -44.32 -24.78
CA ARG A 178 -3.66 -43.84 -25.48
C ARG A 178 -3.38 -43.70 -26.98
N GLU A 179 -3.88 -42.67 -27.65
CA GLU A 179 -3.66 -42.48 -29.10
C GLU A 179 -2.35 -41.75 -29.46
N VAL A 180 -1.36 -41.78 -28.57
CA VAL A 180 -0.08 -41.07 -28.77
C VAL A 180 1.10 -42.01 -28.57
N CYS A 181 2.06 -41.93 -29.48
CA CYS A 181 3.32 -42.67 -29.41
C CYS A 181 4.36 -41.86 -28.64
N TYR A 182 5.22 -42.50 -27.86
CA TYR A 182 6.33 -41.82 -27.18
C TYR A 182 7.61 -42.64 -27.29
N LYS A 183 8.76 -41.95 -27.29
CA LYS A 183 10.08 -42.58 -27.33
C LYS A 183 11.01 -41.87 -26.36
N ALA A 184 11.78 -42.64 -25.59
CA ALA A 184 12.90 -42.13 -24.81
C ALA A 184 14.20 -42.33 -25.59
N PHE A 185 15.01 -41.28 -25.72
CA PHE A 185 16.32 -41.33 -26.36
C PHE A 185 17.40 -41.52 -25.31
N ASP A 186 18.17 -42.61 -25.37
CA ASP A 186 19.28 -42.88 -24.44
C ASP A 186 20.58 -42.15 -24.85
N VAL A 187 20.47 -40.86 -25.18
CA VAL A 187 21.60 -40.01 -25.57
C VAL A 187 21.51 -38.70 -24.79
N LYS A 188 22.58 -38.35 -24.10
CA LYS A 188 22.69 -37.11 -23.32
C LYS A 188 22.81 -35.91 -24.24
N LYS A 189 21.88 -34.96 -24.14
CA LYS A 189 21.84 -33.75 -24.94
C LYS A 189 21.42 -32.55 -24.10
N THR A 190 21.81 -31.35 -24.51
CA THR A 190 21.24 -30.11 -23.95
C THR A 190 19.75 -30.04 -24.30
N PHE A 191 18.99 -29.18 -23.61
CA PHE A 191 17.57 -29.01 -23.90
C PHE A 191 17.33 -28.60 -25.37
N SER A 192 18.18 -27.72 -25.92
CA SER A 192 18.05 -27.26 -27.31
C SER A 192 18.28 -28.40 -28.30
N GLU A 193 19.38 -29.13 -28.14
CA GLU A 193 19.71 -30.26 -29.02
C GLU A 193 18.68 -31.40 -28.90
N SER A 194 18.12 -31.60 -27.70
CA SER A 194 17.04 -32.57 -27.45
C SER A 194 15.76 -32.16 -28.20
N SER A 195 15.39 -30.88 -28.10
CA SER A 195 14.23 -30.31 -28.82
C SER A 195 14.40 -30.40 -30.34
N GLU A 196 15.59 -30.08 -30.85
CA GLU A 196 15.93 -30.22 -32.27
C GLU A 196 15.89 -31.67 -32.73
N THR A 197 16.43 -32.59 -31.93
CA THR A 197 16.37 -34.02 -32.28
C THR A 197 14.94 -34.53 -32.32
N CYS A 198 14.10 -34.10 -31.35
CA CYS A 198 12.68 -34.45 -31.38
C CYS A 198 11.99 -33.90 -32.63
N ARG A 199 12.32 -32.68 -33.05
CA ARG A 199 11.79 -32.03 -34.25
C ARG A 199 12.23 -32.73 -35.53
N ALA A 200 13.51 -33.06 -35.65
CA ALA A 200 14.07 -33.78 -36.78
C ALA A 200 13.42 -35.17 -36.96
N ASP A 201 13.07 -35.83 -35.85
CA ASP A 201 12.37 -37.11 -35.87
C ASP A 201 10.84 -36.98 -36.09
N GLY A 202 10.30 -35.76 -36.25
CA GLY A 202 8.89 -35.50 -36.56
C GLY A 202 7.98 -35.29 -35.35
N GLY A 203 8.51 -34.70 -34.27
CA GLY A 203 7.76 -34.44 -33.05
C GLY A 203 8.34 -33.35 -32.16
N THR A 204 8.04 -33.42 -30.87
CA THR A 204 8.43 -32.44 -29.86
C THR A 204 8.93 -33.14 -28.62
N LEU A 205 9.55 -32.41 -27.68
CA LEU A 205 9.72 -32.96 -26.33
C LEU A 205 8.35 -33.30 -25.73
N ALA A 206 8.31 -34.31 -24.87
CA ALA A 206 7.08 -34.76 -24.24
C ALA A 206 6.56 -33.71 -23.24
N MET A 207 5.24 -33.50 -23.22
CA MET A 207 4.55 -32.52 -22.37
C MET A 207 3.54 -33.24 -21.47
N PRO A 208 3.95 -33.81 -20.33
CA PRO A 208 3.07 -34.52 -19.40
C PRO A 208 2.11 -33.55 -18.70
N ARG A 209 0.88 -33.48 -19.20
CA ARG A 209 -0.18 -32.59 -18.66
C ARG A 209 -1.16 -33.29 -17.73
N ASP A 210 -1.00 -34.60 -17.54
CA ASP A 210 -1.80 -35.39 -16.61
C ASP A 210 -0.95 -36.51 -15.97
N ALA A 211 -1.44 -37.02 -14.84
CA ALA A 211 -0.73 -38.04 -14.06
C ALA A 211 -0.43 -39.32 -14.83
N GLY A 212 -1.33 -39.73 -15.72
CA GLY A 212 -1.15 -40.94 -16.50
C GLY A 212 -0.03 -40.82 -17.53
N ILE A 213 0.09 -39.67 -18.21
CA ILE A 213 1.21 -39.42 -19.14
C ILE A 213 2.53 -39.35 -18.35
N ASP A 214 2.52 -38.71 -17.18
CA ASP A 214 3.69 -38.59 -16.31
C ASP A 214 4.23 -39.97 -15.91
N ASP A 215 3.36 -40.84 -15.35
CA ASP A 215 3.73 -42.19 -14.94
C ASP A 215 4.18 -43.05 -16.13
N PHE A 216 3.55 -42.87 -17.29
CA PHE A 216 3.96 -43.56 -18.51
C PHE A 216 5.36 -43.13 -18.98
N LEU A 217 5.67 -41.83 -18.99
CA LEU A 217 7.01 -41.33 -19.32
C LEU A 217 8.07 -41.81 -18.31
N VAL A 218 7.73 -41.87 -17.02
CA VAL A 218 8.60 -42.44 -15.98
C VAL A 218 8.86 -43.93 -16.23
N SER A 219 7.85 -44.68 -16.70
CA SER A 219 8.03 -46.09 -17.09
C SER A 219 8.90 -46.27 -18.35
N LEU A 220 8.98 -45.26 -19.22
CA LEU A 220 9.78 -45.32 -20.45
C LEU A 220 11.27 -45.14 -20.18
N MET A 221 11.61 -44.34 -19.17
CA MET A 221 12.99 -44.00 -18.82
C MET A 221 13.70 -45.06 -17.97
N ASN A 222 12.99 -46.13 -17.54
CA ASN A 222 13.51 -47.19 -16.65
C ASN A 222 14.28 -46.66 -15.42
N GLN A 223 14.00 -45.41 -15.01
CA GLN A 223 14.71 -44.67 -13.97
C GLN A 223 16.25 -44.66 -14.09
N LYS A 224 16.83 -44.82 -15.29
CA LYS A 224 18.30 -44.94 -15.43
C LYS A 224 19.03 -43.61 -15.52
N PHE A 225 18.35 -42.56 -15.97
CA PHE A 225 18.94 -41.25 -16.20
C PHE A 225 17.93 -40.13 -15.94
N ASP A 226 18.42 -38.91 -15.72
CA ASP A 226 17.60 -37.70 -15.72
C ASP A 226 17.02 -37.48 -17.12
N PHE A 227 15.84 -36.85 -17.25
CA PHE A 227 15.10 -36.80 -18.52
C PHE A 227 14.43 -35.46 -18.82
N TRP A 228 14.74 -34.81 -19.95
CA TRP A 228 14.07 -33.58 -20.37
C TRP A 228 12.60 -33.79 -20.72
N ILE A 229 11.76 -32.87 -20.24
CA ILE A 229 10.40 -32.66 -20.73
C ILE A 229 10.29 -31.30 -21.41
N GLY A 230 9.25 -31.08 -22.20
CA GLY A 230 9.02 -29.86 -22.96
C GLY A 230 8.52 -28.68 -22.13
N LEU A 231 9.08 -28.45 -20.94
CA LEU A 231 8.67 -27.39 -20.01
C LEU A 231 9.88 -26.50 -19.67
N HIS A 232 9.72 -25.18 -19.81
CA HIS A 232 10.77 -24.18 -19.60
C HIS A 232 10.20 -22.84 -19.12
N ASP A 233 11.05 -21.94 -18.65
CA ASP A 233 10.71 -20.54 -18.32
C ASP A 233 11.67 -19.52 -18.98
N LYS A 234 12.39 -19.96 -20.02
CA LYS A 234 13.33 -19.14 -20.82
C LYS A 234 12.80 -17.79 -21.29
N ARG A 235 11.50 -17.64 -21.55
CA ARG A 235 10.92 -16.36 -22.00
C ARG A 235 10.77 -15.36 -20.87
N GLN A 236 10.46 -15.83 -19.66
CA GLN A 236 10.30 -15.02 -18.47
C GLN A 236 10.52 -15.88 -17.23
N GLU A 237 11.61 -15.61 -16.51
CA GLU A 237 11.96 -16.30 -15.26
C GLU A 237 10.74 -16.41 -14.33
N GLY A 238 10.49 -17.62 -13.84
CA GLY A 238 9.36 -17.91 -12.95
C GLY A 238 8.01 -18.12 -13.64
N LYS A 239 7.89 -17.87 -14.95
CA LYS A 239 6.69 -18.20 -15.75
C LYS A 239 6.93 -19.41 -16.64
N TRP A 240 6.63 -20.58 -16.09
CA TRP A 240 6.78 -21.85 -16.80
C TRP A 240 5.72 -22.07 -17.87
N GLU A 241 6.18 -22.51 -19.03
CA GLU A 241 5.38 -22.78 -20.21
C GLU A 241 5.89 -24.00 -20.96
N TRP A 242 4.96 -24.62 -21.67
CA TRP A 242 5.25 -25.74 -22.54
C TRP A 242 5.84 -25.26 -23.86
N ILE A 243 6.59 -26.13 -24.54
CA ILE A 243 7.22 -25.81 -25.84
C ILE A 243 6.19 -25.53 -26.97
N ASP A 244 4.91 -25.80 -26.76
CA ASP A 244 3.81 -25.37 -27.65
C ASP A 244 3.28 -23.95 -27.36
N GLY A 245 3.84 -23.26 -26.36
CA GLY A 245 3.49 -21.90 -25.97
C GLY A 245 2.38 -21.78 -24.93
N THR A 246 1.80 -22.90 -24.50
CA THR A 246 0.78 -22.86 -23.44
C THR A 246 1.42 -22.73 -22.06
N ALA A 247 0.83 -21.91 -21.19
CA ALA A 247 1.28 -21.79 -19.80
C ALA A 247 1.06 -23.11 -19.02
N LEU A 248 1.88 -23.38 -18.02
CA LEU A 248 1.72 -24.55 -17.15
C LEU A 248 0.37 -24.56 -16.39
N GLY A 249 -0.17 -23.38 -16.08
CA GLY A 249 -1.44 -23.20 -15.37
C GLY A 249 -1.41 -23.65 -13.90
N THR A 250 -2.57 -23.67 -13.24
CA THR A 250 -2.74 -24.14 -11.84
C THR A 250 -3.08 -25.63 -11.74
N GLY A 251 -3.12 -26.35 -12.87
CA GLY A 251 -3.44 -27.77 -12.96
C GLY A 251 -2.29 -28.68 -12.52
N TYR A 252 -2.35 -29.95 -12.96
CA TYR A 252 -1.39 -31.00 -12.61
C TYR A 252 0.06 -30.54 -12.77
N ASN A 253 0.80 -30.50 -11.66
CA ASN A 253 2.22 -30.17 -11.63
C ASN A 253 2.95 -31.13 -10.66
N ARG A 254 3.99 -31.83 -11.14
CA ARG A 254 4.87 -32.71 -10.33
C ARG A 254 6.11 -31.97 -9.82
N TRP A 255 5.99 -30.67 -9.57
CA TRP A 255 7.07 -29.91 -8.95
C TRP A 255 7.37 -30.52 -7.58
N ARG A 256 8.65 -30.65 -7.27
CA ARG A 256 9.07 -30.98 -5.91
C ARG A 256 8.53 -29.92 -4.94
N SER A 257 8.15 -30.31 -3.72
CA SER A 257 7.85 -29.35 -2.66
C SER A 257 9.01 -28.34 -2.51
N GLY A 258 8.69 -27.05 -2.54
CA GLY A 258 9.66 -25.95 -2.54
C GLY A 258 10.40 -25.72 -3.87
N LYS A 259 9.87 -26.18 -5.01
CA LYS A 259 10.34 -25.87 -6.37
C LYS A 259 9.20 -25.28 -7.21
N PRO A 260 9.49 -24.51 -8.29
CA PRO A 260 10.82 -24.21 -8.83
C PRO A 260 11.64 -23.29 -7.91
N TYR A 261 12.91 -23.61 -7.69
CA TYR A 261 13.87 -22.79 -6.94
C TYR A 261 15.16 -22.78 -7.74
N ASN A 262 15.50 -21.61 -8.28
CA ASN A 262 16.63 -21.41 -9.18
C ASN A 262 17.91 -21.20 -8.36
N PHE A 263 18.54 -22.29 -7.90
CA PHE A 263 19.65 -22.24 -6.94
C PHE A 263 20.91 -21.52 -7.48
N TRP A 264 21.05 -21.42 -8.81
CA TRP A 264 22.23 -20.87 -9.50
C TRP A 264 21.89 -19.75 -10.51
N GLY A 265 20.65 -19.25 -10.48
CA GLY A 265 20.19 -18.14 -11.33
C GLY A 265 20.17 -18.42 -12.84
N ASN A 266 20.28 -19.68 -13.27
CA ASN A 266 20.48 -20.04 -14.67
C ASN A 266 19.74 -21.30 -15.13
N GLU A 267 18.92 -21.96 -14.30
CA GLU A 267 18.29 -23.24 -14.65
C GLU A 267 16.90 -23.03 -15.28
N TYR A 268 16.79 -22.99 -16.62
CA TYR A 268 15.56 -22.58 -17.31
C TYR A 268 14.70 -23.72 -17.90
N CYS A 269 15.08 -24.98 -17.67
CA CYS A 269 14.47 -26.15 -18.31
C CYS A 269 14.15 -27.24 -17.30
N ALA A 270 13.00 -27.90 -17.43
CA ALA A 270 12.56 -28.92 -16.49
C ALA A 270 12.94 -30.34 -16.96
N LEU A 271 13.48 -31.13 -16.04
CA LEU A 271 13.71 -32.56 -16.21
C LEU A 271 13.06 -33.39 -15.10
N TYR A 272 12.81 -34.67 -15.38
CA TYR A 272 12.60 -35.68 -14.34
C TYR A 272 13.94 -36.07 -13.72
N TYR A 273 14.03 -35.97 -12.39
CA TYR A 273 15.25 -36.30 -11.66
C TYR A 273 15.24 -37.75 -11.16
N LYS A 274 16.21 -38.56 -11.61
CA LYS A 274 16.28 -40.01 -11.31
C LYS A 274 16.29 -40.32 -9.82
N LEU A 275 17.08 -39.59 -9.03
CA LEU A 275 17.36 -39.95 -7.63
C LEU A 275 16.24 -39.57 -6.65
N ARG A 276 15.12 -39.00 -7.12
CA ARG A 276 14.04 -38.49 -6.27
C ARG A 276 12.67 -38.76 -6.88
N SER A 277 12.38 -40.03 -7.17
CA SER A 277 11.06 -40.50 -7.63
C SER A 277 10.53 -39.77 -8.87
N SER A 278 11.42 -39.32 -9.76
CA SER A 278 11.05 -38.59 -10.99
C SER A 278 10.25 -37.31 -10.75
N LEU A 279 10.56 -36.56 -9.68
CA LEU A 279 10.03 -35.21 -9.50
C LEU A 279 10.67 -34.23 -10.49
N LEU A 280 9.95 -33.16 -10.83
CA LEU A 280 10.43 -32.11 -11.73
C LEU A 280 11.46 -31.22 -11.05
N GLN A 281 12.57 -30.97 -11.74
CA GLN A 281 13.63 -30.05 -11.33
C GLN A 281 14.08 -29.19 -12.50
N ALA A 282 14.29 -27.90 -12.23
CA ALA A 282 14.97 -26.98 -13.13
C ALA A 282 16.46 -27.37 -13.23
N SER A 283 17.02 -27.46 -14.43
CA SER A 283 18.44 -27.77 -14.62
C SER A 283 19.01 -27.19 -15.92
N ASN A 284 20.34 -27.14 -16.01
CA ASN A 284 21.12 -26.95 -17.23
C ASN A 284 22.00 -28.16 -17.59
N ARG A 285 21.79 -29.31 -16.93
CA ARG A 285 22.54 -30.54 -17.20
C ARG A 285 22.23 -31.09 -18.60
N THR A 286 22.93 -32.13 -19.05
CA THR A 286 22.66 -32.85 -20.31
C THR A 286 22.05 -34.24 -20.05
N PRO A 287 20.76 -34.32 -19.65
CA PRO A 287 20.03 -35.57 -19.49
C PRO A 287 19.63 -36.23 -20.84
N ILE A 288 19.01 -37.41 -20.75
CA ILE A 288 18.27 -38.04 -21.86
C ILE A 288 16.93 -37.32 -22.09
N TYR A 289 16.14 -37.67 -23.10
CA TYR A 289 14.91 -36.91 -23.43
C TYR A 289 13.82 -37.72 -24.13
N GLY A 290 12.57 -37.23 -24.01
CA GLY A 290 11.37 -37.90 -24.51
C GLY A 290 10.73 -37.21 -25.67
N LYS A 291 10.32 -37.95 -26.68
CA LYS A 291 9.58 -37.43 -27.82
C LYS A 291 8.09 -37.76 -27.78
N ARG A 292 7.28 -36.81 -28.22
CA ARG A 292 5.90 -36.97 -28.70
C ARG A 292 5.87 -36.66 -30.21
N PRO A 293 5.45 -37.56 -31.11
CA PRO A 293 5.27 -37.25 -32.52
C PRO A 293 4.14 -36.23 -32.71
N ARG A 294 4.27 -35.41 -33.76
CA ARG A 294 3.21 -34.51 -34.21
C ARG A 294 2.10 -35.37 -34.82
N LEU A 295 0.84 -35.09 -34.49
CA LEU A 295 -0.28 -35.57 -35.31
C LEU A 295 -0.06 -34.97 -36.71
N GLN A 296 0.24 -35.80 -37.70
CA GLN A 296 0.23 -35.36 -39.10
C GLN A 296 -1.23 -35.04 -39.43
N SER A 297 -1.47 -33.76 -39.72
CA SER A 297 -2.71 -33.23 -40.30
C SER A 297 -2.84 -33.63 -41.75
#